data_AF-A0A8T4M958-F1
#
_entry.id   AF-A0A8T4M958-F1
#
_cell.length_a   1.000
_cell.length_b   1.000
_cell.length_c   1.000
_cell.angle_alpha   90.00
_cell.angle_beta   90.00
_cell.angle_gamma   90.00
#
_symmetry.space_group_name_H-M   'P 1'
#
loop_
_entity.id
_entity.type
_entity.pdbx_description
1 polymer ?
#
loop_
_entity_poly.entity_id
_entity_poly.type
_entity_poly.pdbx_seq_one_letter_code
_entity_poly.pdbx_strand_id
1 'polypeptide(L)'
;MNNLQKIYIIFFMTLKKHKDNFFIPFLKFFERIDISPSMLTIISFILGIVSIFFLFTNKIIFIILILLHLLLDGLDGSLARYQKKVSKIWGDIDYYSDHIVLICLIIASAFILKEKQIPILLLILIIINNFVYVFFNQKYEIIAIRMVYVIIAIFSLFFANLITLFLSIINFLIIVYRMLFSYRN
;
A
#
# COMPACT_ATOMS: atom_id res chain seq x y z
N MET A 1 3.06 4.17 28.09
CA MET A 1 2.11 3.74 27.04
C MET A 1 0.69 3.94 27.56
N ASN A 2 -0.06 4.89 27.00
CA ASN A 2 -1.42 5.23 27.48
C ASN A 2 -2.45 4.14 27.11
N ASN A 3 -3.58 4.05 27.83
CA ASN A 3 -4.61 3.02 27.60
C ASN A 3 -5.11 2.96 26.14
N LEU A 4 -5.21 4.12 25.48
CA LEU A 4 -5.56 4.21 24.05
C LEU A 4 -4.55 3.49 23.14
N GLN A 5 -3.26 3.55 23.46
CA GLN A 5 -2.21 2.86 22.67
C GLN A 5 -2.30 1.36 22.80
N LYS A 6 -2.62 0.85 24.01
CA LYS A 6 -2.83 -0.58 24.22
C LYS A 6 -4.02 -1.09 23.42
N ILE A 7 -5.16 -0.38 23.48
CA ILE A 7 -6.36 -0.72 22.71
C ILE A 7 -6.06 -0.73 21.21
N TYR A 8 -5.35 0.29 20.73
CA TYR A 8 -4.94 0.40 19.33
C TYR A 8 -4.06 -0.77 18.87
N ILE A 9 -3.04 -1.13 19.64
CA ILE A 9 -2.14 -2.25 19.30
C ILE A 9 -2.91 -3.57 19.27
N ILE A 10 -3.78 -3.82 20.26
CA ILE A 10 -4.60 -5.03 20.33
C ILE A 10 -5.52 -5.12 19.12
N PHE A 11 -6.18 -4.01 18.77
CA PHE A 11 -7.04 -3.94 17.59
C PHE A 11 -6.26 -4.25 16.30
N PHE A 12 -5.10 -3.62 16.11
CA PHE A 12 -4.25 -3.85 14.94
C PHE A 12 -3.75 -5.30 14.85
N MET A 13 -3.28 -5.88 15.96
CA MET A 13 -2.86 -7.29 16.01
C MET A 13 -4.03 -8.23 15.66
N THR A 14 -5.24 -7.91 16.12
CA THR A 14 -6.45 -8.69 15.83
C THR A 14 -6.80 -8.62 14.34
N LEU A 15 -6.76 -7.43 13.74
CA LEU A 15 -6.97 -7.26 12.29
C LEU A 15 -5.94 -8.02 11.46
N LYS A 16 -4.66 -7.94 11.83
CA LYS A 16 -3.57 -8.66 11.14
C LYS A 16 -3.78 -10.17 11.21
N LYS A 17 -4.21 -10.69 12.36
CA LYS A 17 -4.55 -12.11 12.53
C LYS A 17 -5.76 -12.52 11.68
N HIS A 18 -6.81 -11.70 11.61
CA HIS A 18 -7.95 -11.98 10.74
C HIS A 18 -7.57 -11.98 9.26
N LYS A 19 -6.73 -11.02 8.83
CA LYS A 19 -6.16 -11.00 7.46
C LYS A 19 -5.41 -12.30 7.16
N ASP A 20 -4.49 -12.69 8.04
CA ASP A 20 -3.68 -13.90 7.86
C ASP A 20 -4.56 -15.15 7.79
N ASN A 21 -5.61 -15.24 8.62
CA ASN A 21 -6.58 -16.34 8.60
C ASN A 21 -7.39 -16.40 7.30
N PHE A 22 -7.83 -15.24 6.78
CA PHE A 22 -8.56 -15.16 5.53
C PHE A 22 -7.71 -15.68 4.35
N PHE A 23 -6.40 -15.45 4.40
CA PHE A 23 -5.48 -15.87 3.34
C PHE A 23 -5.01 -17.32 3.42
N ILE A 24 -5.32 -18.08 4.48
CA ILE A 24 -4.86 -19.47 4.66
C ILE A 24 -5.00 -20.35 3.40
N PRO A 25 -6.12 -20.35 2.64
CA PRO A 25 -6.24 -21.15 1.43
C PRO A 25 -5.17 -20.82 0.39
N PHE A 26 -4.90 -19.54 0.18
CA PHE A 26 -3.86 -19.06 -0.73
C PHE A 26 -2.47 -19.40 -0.20
N LEU A 27 -2.22 -19.24 1.10
CA LEU A 27 -0.93 -19.57 1.71
C LEU A 27 -0.58 -21.05 1.54
N LYS A 28 -1.55 -21.94 1.75
CA LYS A 28 -1.41 -23.39 1.50
C LYS A 28 -1.16 -23.69 0.02
N PHE A 29 -1.85 -22.99 -0.88
CA PHE A 29 -1.62 -23.14 -2.32
C PHE A 29 -0.17 -22.77 -2.69
N PHE A 30 0.30 -21.60 -2.26
CA PHE A 30 1.67 -21.13 -2.53
C PHE A 30 2.74 -22.02 -1.89
N GLU A 31 2.49 -22.54 -0.69
CA GLU A 31 3.37 -23.53 -0.06
C GLU A 31 3.46 -24.83 -0.87
N ARG A 32 2.34 -25.34 -1.40
CA ARG A 32 2.33 -26.58 -2.20
C ARG A 32 3.10 -26.50 -3.50
N ILE A 33 3.22 -25.31 -4.08
CA ILE A 33 3.97 -25.06 -5.32
C ILE A 33 5.36 -24.49 -5.04
N ASP A 34 5.85 -24.60 -3.79
CA ASP A 34 7.18 -24.17 -3.35
C ASP A 34 7.52 -22.70 -3.65
N ILE A 35 6.50 -21.83 -3.72
CA ILE A 35 6.73 -20.39 -3.87
C ILE A 35 7.23 -19.82 -2.56
N SER A 36 8.38 -19.15 -2.61
CA SER A 36 8.94 -18.43 -1.48
C SER A 36 8.29 -17.04 -1.34
N PRO A 37 8.29 -16.44 -0.13
CA PRO A 37 7.78 -15.09 0.07
C PRO A 37 8.49 -14.06 -0.82
N SER A 38 9.82 -14.18 -0.96
CA SER A 38 10.61 -13.27 -1.80
C SER A 38 10.28 -13.37 -3.29
N MET A 39 9.98 -14.58 -3.78
CA MET A 39 9.48 -14.74 -5.15
C MET A 39 8.13 -14.03 -5.32
N LEU A 40 7.25 -14.11 -4.31
CA LEU A 40 5.96 -13.45 -4.36
C LEU A 40 6.09 -11.92 -4.38
N THR A 41 7.00 -11.34 -3.60
CA THR A 41 7.35 -9.91 -3.64
C THR A 41 7.83 -9.49 -5.03
N ILE A 42 8.74 -10.26 -5.64
CA ILE A 42 9.25 -9.97 -6.99
C ILE A 42 8.13 -10.03 -8.04
N ILE A 43 7.28 -11.07 -7.97
CA ILE A 43 6.13 -11.22 -8.89
C ILE A 43 5.17 -10.04 -8.72
N SER A 44 4.85 -9.68 -7.47
CA SER A 44 4.00 -8.53 -7.15
C SER A 44 4.56 -7.25 -7.75
N PHE A 45 5.84 -6.97 -7.56
CA PHE A 45 6.50 -5.79 -8.11
C PHE A 45 6.45 -5.75 -9.64
N ILE A 46 6.77 -6.86 -10.32
CA ILE A 46 6.70 -6.95 -11.78
C ILE A 46 5.27 -6.65 -12.26
N LEU A 47 4.25 -7.24 -11.63
CA LEU A 47 2.86 -6.97 -11.96
C LEU A 47 2.48 -5.49 -11.77
N GLY A 48 2.97 -4.88 -10.70
CA GLY A 48 2.81 -3.45 -10.44
C GLY A 48 3.38 -2.60 -11.57
N ILE A 49 4.63 -2.84 -11.98
CA ILE A 49 5.27 -2.08 -13.07
C ILE A 49 4.58 -2.35 -14.42
N VAL A 50 4.27 -3.61 -14.75
CA VAL A 50 3.60 -3.97 -15.99
C VAL A 50 2.20 -3.37 -16.06
N SER A 51 1.49 -3.29 -14.93
CA SER A 51 0.17 -2.65 -14.88
C SER A 51 0.24 -1.20 -15.39
N ILE A 52 1.29 -0.46 -15.00
CA ILE A 52 1.46 0.96 -15.37
C ILE A 52 1.69 1.11 -16.87
N PHE A 53 2.35 0.16 -17.53
CA PHE A 53 2.43 0.15 -18.99
C PHE A 53 1.04 0.04 -19.63
N PHE A 54 0.21 -0.87 -19.12
CA PHE A 54 -1.16 -1.05 -19.62
C PHE A 54 -2.09 0.11 -19.29
N LEU A 55 -1.73 1.00 -18.37
CA LEU A 55 -2.51 2.19 -18.07
C LEU A 55 -2.74 3.06 -19.32
N PHE A 56 -1.75 3.11 -20.22
CA PHE A 56 -1.79 3.91 -21.45
C PHE A 56 -2.49 3.23 -22.63
N THR A 57 -2.59 1.90 -22.62
CA THR A 57 -3.04 1.11 -23.78
C THR A 57 -4.35 0.37 -23.52
N ASN A 58 -4.53 -0.19 -22.34
CA ASN A 58 -5.73 -0.94 -21.96
C ASN A 58 -6.01 -0.82 -20.45
N LYS A 59 -6.96 0.07 -20.13
CA LYS A 59 -7.38 0.36 -18.75
C LYS A 59 -7.92 -0.86 -17.99
N ILE A 60 -8.54 -1.82 -18.69
CA ILE A 60 -9.09 -3.03 -18.04
C ILE A 60 -7.94 -3.93 -17.57
N ILE A 61 -6.95 -4.15 -18.45
CA ILE A 61 -5.75 -4.94 -18.10
C ILE A 61 -4.98 -4.25 -16.97
N PHE A 62 -4.85 -2.92 -17.02
CA PHE A 62 -4.27 -2.14 -15.91
C PHE A 62 -4.96 -2.44 -14.57
N ILE A 63 -6.29 -2.34 -14.51
CA ILE A 63 -7.06 -2.59 -13.28
C ILE A 63 -6.82 -4.02 -12.76
N ILE A 64 -6.86 -5.01 -13.64
CA ILE A 64 -6.66 -6.41 -13.25
C ILE A 64 -5.26 -6.60 -12.65
N LEU A 65 -4.23 -6.08 -13.33
CA LEU A 65 -2.84 -6.24 -12.91
C LEU A 65 -2.52 -5.47 -11.62
N ILE A 66 -3.01 -4.24 -11.47
CA ILE A 66 -2.76 -3.45 -10.25
C ILE A 66 -3.49 -4.05 -9.03
N LEU A 67 -4.70 -4.60 -9.22
CA LEU A 67 -5.39 -5.33 -8.16
C LEU A 67 -4.67 -6.63 -7.80
N LEU A 68 -4.12 -7.33 -8.78
CA LEU A 68 -3.33 -8.53 -8.54
C LEU A 68 -2.04 -8.20 -7.78
N HIS A 69 -1.34 -7.13 -8.15
CA HIS A 69 -0.19 -6.60 -7.40
C HIS A 69 -0.57 -6.35 -5.93
N LEU A 70 -1.61 -5.55 -5.66
CA LEU A 70 -2.08 -5.27 -4.28
C LEU A 70 -2.42 -6.54 -3.49
N LEU A 71 -3.00 -7.54 -4.15
CA LEU A 71 -3.36 -8.80 -3.52
C LEU A 71 -2.12 -9.63 -3.15
N LEU A 72 -1.12 -9.70 -4.04
CA LEU A 72 0.10 -10.47 -3.81
C LEU A 72 1.03 -9.81 -2.77
N ASP A 73 1.15 -8.49 -2.78
CA ASP A 73 1.83 -7.70 -1.74
C ASP A 73 1.15 -7.90 -0.36
N GLY A 74 -0.18 -7.98 -0.31
CA GLY A 74 -0.87 -8.37 0.94
C GLY A 74 -0.53 -9.78 1.45
N LEU A 75 -0.10 -10.69 0.56
CA LEU A 75 0.11 -12.11 0.81
C LEU A 75 1.55 -12.46 1.18
N ASP A 76 2.57 -11.79 0.65
CA ASP A 76 3.97 -12.19 0.81
C ASP A 76 4.45 -12.14 2.28
N GLY A 77 4.10 -11.10 3.02
CA GLY A 77 4.39 -11.00 4.45
C GLY A 77 3.60 -12.03 5.25
N SER A 78 2.40 -12.38 4.80
CA SER A 78 1.56 -13.43 5.41
C SER A 78 2.16 -14.82 5.16
N LEU A 79 2.67 -15.06 3.95
CA LEU A 79 3.39 -16.26 3.55
C LEU A 79 4.72 -16.40 4.29
N ALA A 80 5.45 -15.30 4.49
CA ALA A 80 6.69 -15.29 5.25
C ALA A 80 6.48 -15.72 6.71
N ARG A 81 5.39 -15.27 7.34
CA ARG A 81 5.01 -15.71 8.69
C ARG A 81 4.58 -17.17 8.71
N TYR A 82 3.75 -17.56 7.74
CA TYR A 82 3.21 -18.91 7.64
C TYR A 82 4.31 -19.96 7.40
N GLN A 83 5.22 -19.73 6.45
CA GLN A 83 6.37 -20.60 6.16
C GLN A 83 7.54 -20.43 7.15
N LYS A 84 7.43 -19.52 8.14
CA LYS A 84 8.52 -19.15 9.07
C LYS A 84 9.81 -18.66 8.37
N LYS A 85 9.69 -18.02 7.21
CA LYS A 85 10.78 -17.45 6.40
C LYS A 85 10.80 -15.93 6.44
N VAL A 86 10.59 -15.34 7.62
CA VAL A 86 10.63 -13.88 7.80
C VAL A 86 12.06 -13.37 7.62
N SER A 87 12.25 -12.38 6.75
CA SER A 87 13.55 -11.76 6.48
C SER A 87 13.42 -10.24 6.48
N LYS A 88 14.33 -9.57 7.19
CA LYS A 88 14.38 -8.10 7.25
C LYS A 88 14.68 -7.50 5.87
N ILE A 89 15.67 -8.05 5.16
CA ILE A 89 16.07 -7.56 3.84
C ILE A 89 14.90 -7.61 2.86
N TRP A 90 14.16 -8.72 2.86
CA TRP A 90 13.00 -8.85 1.98
C TRP A 90 11.83 -7.96 2.40
N GLY A 91 11.65 -7.70 3.70
CA GLY A 91 10.68 -6.71 4.18
C GLY A 91 11.04 -5.27 3.76
N ASP A 92 12.32 -4.92 3.75
CA ASP A 92 12.78 -3.61 3.26
C ASP A 92 12.58 -3.52 1.73
N ILE A 93 12.91 -4.58 0.98
CA ILE A 93 12.70 -4.64 -0.48
C ILE A 93 11.21 -4.51 -0.83
N ASP A 94 10.34 -5.22 -0.12
CA ASP A 94 8.88 -5.15 -0.28
C ASP A 94 8.40 -3.69 -0.15
N TYR A 95 8.73 -3.04 0.96
CA TYR A 95 8.45 -1.62 1.22
C TYR A 95 8.90 -0.71 0.06
N TYR A 96 10.16 -0.81 -0.36
CA TYR A 96 10.68 0.05 -1.43
C TYR A 96 10.01 -0.25 -2.78
N SER A 97 9.78 -1.53 -3.09
CA SER A 97 9.17 -1.97 -4.33
C SER A 97 7.74 -1.41 -4.49
N ASP A 98 6.95 -1.44 -3.42
CA ASP A 98 5.61 -0.89 -3.40
C ASP A 98 5.60 0.63 -3.54
N HIS A 99 6.55 1.31 -2.90
CA HIS A 99 6.70 2.76 -3.05
C HIS A 99 7.07 3.16 -4.47
N ILE A 100 7.94 2.39 -5.14
CA ILE A 100 8.29 2.63 -6.55
C ILE A 100 7.05 2.48 -7.42
N VAL A 101 6.28 1.39 -7.28
CA VAL A 101 5.05 1.16 -8.06
C VAL A 101 4.06 2.31 -7.83
N LEU A 102 3.83 2.72 -6.59
CA LEU A 102 2.92 3.81 -6.26
C LEU A 102 3.36 5.15 -6.89
N ILE A 103 4.64 5.50 -6.79
CA ILE A 103 5.17 6.75 -7.38
C ILE A 103 5.04 6.70 -8.90
N CYS A 104 5.40 5.59 -9.53
CA CYS A 104 5.26 5.41 -10.98
C CYS A 104 3.80 5.50 -11.41
N LEU A 105 2.85 4.93 -10.66
CA LEU A 105 1.42 5.03 -10.93
C LEU A 105 0.93 6.48 -10.90
N ILE A 106 1.32 7.24 -9.87
CA ILE A 106 0.92 8.64 -9.73
C ILE A 106 1.51 9.49 -10.86
N ILE A 107 2.80 9.33 -11.16
CA ILE A 107 3.44 10.03 -12.26
C ILE A 107 2.74 9.69 -13.58
N ALA A 108 2.48 8.41 -13.85
CA ALA A 108 1.77 7.99 -15.05
C ALA A 108 0.36 8.59 -15.13
N SER A 109 -0.38 8.63 -14.02
CA SER A 109 -1.69 9.28 -13.96
C SER A 109 -1.62 10.78 -14.28
N ALA A 110 -0.53 11.47 -13.92
CA ALA A 110 -0.33 12.88 -14.21
C ALA A 110 -0.17 13.19 -15.71
N PHE A 111 0.27 12.20 -16.50
CA PHE A 111 0.36 12.31 -17.95
C PHE A 111 -0.98 12.07 -18.66
N ILE A 112 -1.90 11.32 -18.04
CA ILE A 112 -3.18 10.92 -18.63
C ILE A 112 -4.30 11.89 -18.25
N LEU A 113 -4.28 12.37 -17.01
CA LEU A 113 -5.31 13.27 -16.50
C LEU A 113 -5.13 14.67 -17.06
N LYS A 114 -6.24 15.25 -17.56
CA LYS A 114 -6.27 16.67 -17.97
C LYS A 114 -5.95 17.58 -16.79
N GLU A 115 -6.46 17.24 -15.61
CA GLU A 115 -6.23 17.99 -14.38
C GLU A 115 -5.05 17.39 -13.59
N LYS A 116 -3.90 18.03 -13.71
CA LYS A 116 -2.66 17.59 -13.06
C LYS A 116 -2.64 17.84 -11.54
N GLN A 117 -3.58 18.64 -11.03
CA GLN A 117 -3.63 19.05 -9.61
C GLN A 117 -3.75 17.84 -8.67
N ILE A 118 -4.57 16.84 -9.02
CA ILE A 118 -4.81 15.67 -8.16
C ILE A 118 -3.54 14.80 -8.04
N PRO A 119 -2.89 14.34 -9.13
CA PRO A 119 -1.63 13.61 -9.02
C PRO A 119 -0.52 14.38 -8.29
N ILE A 120 -0.43 15.69 -8.50
CA ILE A 120 0.53 16.54 -7.79
C ILE A 120 0.23 16.54 -6.29
N LEU A 121 -1.04 16.70 -5.90
CA LEU A 121 -1.45 16.64 -4.50
C LEU A 121 -1.10 15.28 -3.87
N LEU A 122 -1.37 14.17 -4.57
CA LEU A 122 -1.03 12.84 -4.09
C LEU A 122 0.48 12.67 -3.89
N LEU A 123 1.30 13.17 -4.82
CA LEU A 123 2.75 13.15 -4.70
C LEU A 123 3.22 13.90 -3.44
N ILE A 124 2.68 15.10 -3.21
CA ILE A 124 2.97 15.91 -2.02
C ILE A 124 2.59 15.16 -0.74
N LEU A 125 1.40 14.56 -0.70
CA LEU A 125 0.93 13.81 0.47
C LEU A 125 1.82 12.60 0.77
N ILE A 126 2.31 11.89 -0.24
CA ILE A 126 3.26 10.78 -0.06
C ILE A 126 4.58 11.27 0.50
N ILE A 127 5.12 12.38 -0.01
CA ILE A 127 6.37 12.95 0.50
C ILE A 127 6.21 13.33 1.97
N ILE A 128 5.12 14.00 2.34
CA ILE A 128 4.81 14.34 3.74
C ILE A 128 4.68 13.08 4.58
N ASN A 129 3.97 12.06 4.08
CA ASN A 129 3.78 10.79 4.79
C ASN A 129 5.12 10.08 5.06
N ASN A 130 6.01 10.02 4.07
CA ASN A 130 7.33 9.41 4.20
C ASN A 130 8.22 10.22 5.15
N PHE A 131 8.14 11.55 5.09
CA PHE A 131 8.84 12.42 6.03
C PHE A 131 8.38 12.16 7.47
N VAL A 132 7.06 12.10 7.72
CA VAL A 132 6.49 11.78 9.03
C VAL A 132 6.95 10.40 9.50
N TYR A 133 6.95 9.39 8.61
CA TYR A 133 7.41 8.05 8.95
C TYR A 133 8.86 8.03 9.44
N VAL A 134 9.77 8.67 8.69
CA VAL A 134 11.20 8.73 9.01
C VAL A 134 11.45 9.57 10.26
N PHE A 135 10.87 10.78 10.33
CA PHE A 135 11.14 11.74 11.41
C PHE A 135 10.63 11.26 12.77
N PHE A 136 9.45 10.66 12.80
CA PHE A 136 8.83 10.19 14.04
C PHE A 136 9.14 8.72 14.35
N ASN A 137 10.00 8.07 13.57
CA ASN A 137 10.44 6.69 13.75
C ASN A 137 9.24 5.74 13.99
N GLN A 138 8.14 5.97 13.26
CA GLN A 138 6.86 5.32 13.53
C GLN A 138 6.93 3.85 13.13
N LYS A 139 7.11 2.96 14.10
CA LYS A 139 7.05 1.51 13.91
C LYS A 139 5.66 0.98 13.55
N TYR A 140 4.60 1.78 13.74
CA TYR A 140 3.23 1.40 13.42
C TYR A 140 2.88 1.95 12.04
N GLU A 141 3.19 1.17 11.01
CA GLU A 141 2.55 1.33 9.73
C GLU A 141 1.05 1.10 9.92
N ILE A 142 0.27 2.17 9.76
CA ILE A 142 -1.13 1.99 9.39
C ILE A 142 -1.09 1.49 7.96
N ILE A 143 -1.09 0.16 7.83
CA ILE A 143 -1.12 -0.64 6.59
C ILE A 143 -2.18 -0.14 5.57
N ALA A 144 -3.15 0.68 6.00
CA ALA A 144 -4.21 1.22 5.15
C ALA A 144 -3.81 2.45 4.30
N ILE A 145 -2.78 3.23 4.65
CA ILE A 145 -2.54 4.53 3.98
C ILE A 145 -2.05 4.35 2.53
N ARG A 146 -1.16 3.38 2.29
CA ARG A 146 -0.69 3.06 0.93
C ARG A 146 -1.85 2.63 0.02
N MET A 147 -2.69 1.71 0.51
CA MET A 147 -3.86 1.24 -0.23
C MET A 147 -4.80 2.40 -0.56
N VAL A 148 -4.98 3.35 0.36
CA VAL A 148 -5.76 4.57 0.12
C VAL A 148 -5.16 5.39 -1.03
N TYR A 149 -3.84 5.59 -1.10
CA TYR A 149 -3.21 6.30 -2.23
C TYR A 149 -3.47 5.61 -3.57
N VAL A 150 -3.28 4.28 -3.64
CA VAL A 150 -3.52 3.52 -4.88
C VAL A 150 -4.98 3.60 -5.29
N ILE A 151 -5.91 3.46 -4.33
CA ILE A 151 -7.35 3.60 -4.60
C ILE A 151 -7.66 5.00 -5.12
N ILE A 152 -7.15 6.07 -4.51
CA ILE A 152 -7.39 7.44 -4.98
C ILE A 152 -6.81 7.63 -6.39
N ALA A 153 -5.61 7.11 -6.66
CA ALA A 153 -4.97 7.19 -7.98
C ALA A 153 -5.77 6.42 -9.05
N ILE A 154 -6.32 5.24 -8.73
CA ILE A 154 -7.21 4.51 -9.63
C ILE A 154 -8.50 5.31 -9.82
N PHE A 155 -9.13 5.78 -8.75
CA PHE A 155 -10.38 6.53 -8.84
C PHE A 155 -10.24 7.82 -9.67
N SER A 156 -9.13 8.53 -9.56
CA SER A 156 -8.89 9.75 -10.34
C SER A 156 -8.79 9.50 -11.83
N LEU A 157 -8.42 8.27 -12.26
CA LEU A 157 -8.37 7.87 -13.66
C LEU A 157 -9.75 7.61 -14.29
N PHE A 158 -10.78 7.35 -13.48
CA PHE A 158 -12.10 6.92 -13.95
C PHE A 158 -13.26 7.82 -13.50
N PHE A 159 -13.16 8.50 -12.36
CA PHE A 159 -14.23 9.27 -11.74
C PHE A 159 -13.86 10.75 -11.55
N ALA A 160 -14.89 11.60 -11.46
CA ALA A 160 -14.74 13.04 -11.36
C ALA A 160 -14.04 13.52 -10.08
N ASN A 161 -13.43 14.71 -10.18
CA ASN A 161 -12.48 15.29 -9.23
C ASN A 161 -12.99 15.45 -7.78
N LEU A 162 -14.31 15.54 -7.56
CA LEU A 162 -14.87 15.82 -6.23
C LEU A 162 -14.67 14.67 -5.25
N ILE A 163 -14.91 13.43 -5.70
CA ILE A 163 -14.74 12.22 -4.85
C ILE A 163 -13.25 12.03 -4.53
N THR A 164 -12.39 12.20 -5.52
CA THR A 164 -10.93 12.07 -5.35
C THR A 164 -10.36 13.16 -4.45
N LEU A 165 -10.89 14.38 -4.53
CA LEU A 165 -10.53 15.46 -3.62
C LEU A 165 -10.96 15.14 -2.19
N PHE A 166 -12.20 14.67 -2.00
CA PHE A 166 -12.70 14.26 -0.69
C PHE A 166 -11.84 13.16 -0.06
N LEU A 167 -11.50 12.12 -0.82
CA LEU A 167 -10.61 11.06 -0.34
C LEU A 167 -9.20 11.57 -0.02
N SER A 168 -8.68 12.53 -0.79
CA SER A 168 -7.38 13.16 -0.53
C SER A 168 -7.39 13.98 0.76
N ILE A 169 -8.50 14.66 1.07
CA ILE A 169 -8.70 15.40 2.32
C ILE A 169 -8.73 14.44 3.51
N ILE A 170 -9.49 13.34 3.40
CA ILE A 170 -9.51 12.30 4.44
C ILE A 170 -8.09 11.78 4.71
N ASN A 171 -7.33 11.50 3.64
CA ASN A 171 -5.97 11.02 3.78
C ASN A 171 -5.05 12.05 4.46
N PHE A 172 -5.17 13.33 4.12
CA PHE A 172 -4.44 14.41 4.81
C PHE A 172 -4.79 14.47 6.31
N LEU A 173 -6.07 14.38 6.67
CA LEU A 173 -6.50 14.37 8.07
C LEU A 173 -5.91 13.18 8.85
N ILE A 174 -5.79 12.01 8.22
CA ILE A 174 -5.14 10.83 8.82
C ILE A 174 -3.65 11.13 9.11
N ILE A 175 -2.94 11.78 8.18
CA ILE A 175 -1.53 12.15 8.37
C ILE A 175 -1.39 13.15 9.53
N VAL A 176 -2.24 14.18 9.59
CA VAL A 176 -2.22 15.16 10.68
C VAL A 176 -2.49 14.50 12.04
N TYR A 177 -3.50 13.64 12.09
CA TYR A 177 -3.80 12.85 13.30
C TYR A 177 -2.58 12.05 13.77
N ARG A 178 -1.84 11.42 12.83
CA ARG A 178 -0.59 10.70 13.14
C ARG A 178 0.46 11.62 13.73
N MET A 179 0.71 12.79 13.15
CA MET A 179 1.71 13.73 13.67
C MET A 179 1.38 14.15 15.12
N LEU A 180 0.13 14.49 15.39
CA LEU A 180 -0.33 14.93 16.72
C LEU A 180 -0.21 13.83 17.78
N PHE A 181 -0.55 12.59 17.43
CA PHE A 181 -0.47 11.47 18.37
C PHE A 181 0.97 10.98 18.55
N SER A 182 1.83 11.17 17.55
CA SER A 182 3.25 10.83 17.63
C SER A 182 4.04 11.76 18.55
N TYR A 183 3.69 13.04 18.59
CA TYR A 183 4.36 14.04 19.43
C TYR A 183 4.02 13.89 20.92
N ARG A 184 2.95 13.18 21.26
CA ARG A 184 2.53 12.93 22.66
C ARG A 184 3.26 11.75 23.33
N ASN A 185 4.35 11.26 22.74
CA ASN A 185 5.17 10.16 23.23
C ASN A 185 6.63 10.55 23.41
#